data_AF-A0A4U1FAT9-F1
#
_entry.id   AF-A0A4U1FAT9-F1
#
_cell.length_a   1.000
_cell.length_b   1.000
_cell.length_c   1.000
_cell.angle_alpha   90.00
_cell.angle_beta   90.00
_cell.angle_gamma   90.00
#
_symmetry.space_group_name_H-M   'P 1'
#
loop_
_entity.id
_entity.type
_entity.pdbx_description
1 polymer ?
#
loop_
_entity_poly.entity_id
_entity_poly.type
_entity_poly.pdbx_seq_one_letter_code
_entity_poly.pdbx_strand_id
1 'polypeptide(L)'
;ADLNCSIQDDAGAFYGVTSQYESSENMTVTCSTKVCSFGKQVVEKVETEYARFENGRFVYRINRSPMCEYMINFIHKLKHLPEKYMMNSVLENFTILLFQIVNMEHSIIFTGL
;
A
#
# COMPACT_ATOMS: atom_id res chain seq x y z
N ALA A 1 0.95 -12.96 1.66
CA ALA A 1 -0.19 -12.21 2.21
C ALA A 1 -1.04 -13.15 3.05
N ASP A 2 -1.45 -12.74 4.26
CA ASP A 2 -2.40 -13.51 5.06
C ASP A 2 -3.83 -13.12 4.65
N LEU A 3 -4.61 -14.10 4.19
CA LEU A 3 -6.00 -13.93 3.76
C LEU A 3 -6.99 -14.63 4.71
N ASN A 4 -6.51 -15.28 5.78
CA ASN A 4 -7.31 -16.02 6.75
C ASN A 4 -8.04 -15.12 7.77
N CYS A 5 -8.51 -13.95 7.34
CA CYS A 5 -9.40 -13.15 8.15
C CYS A 5 -10.84 -13.54 7.83
N SER A 6 -11.58 -14.04 8.83
CA SER A 6 -13.03 -14.21 8.83
C SER A 6 -13.74 -12.86 8.85
N ILE A 7 -13.40 -11.99 7.88
CA ILE A 7 -14.23 -10.87 7.47
C ILE A 7 -15.38 -11.54 6.72
N GLN A 8 -16.29 -12.17 7.47
CA GLN A 8 -17.53 -12.72 6.95
C GLN A 8 -18.23 -11.57 6.25
N ASP A 9 -18.29 -11.56 4.91
CA ASP A 9 -19.22 -10.81 4.04
C ASP A 9 -19.80 -9.46 4.56
N ASP A 10 -19.03 -8.71 5.35
CA ASP A 10 -19.56 -7.56 6.06
C ASP A 10 -19.47 -6.39 5.09
N ALA A 11 -20.63 -6.10 4.50
CA ALA A 11 -20.94 -4.82 3.90
C ALA A 11 -20.62 -3.72 4.93
N GLY A 12 -19.38 -3.21 4.90
CA GLY A 12 -18.87 -2.26 5.90
C GLY A 12 -17.39 -2.42 6.30
N ALA A 13 -16.69 -3.47 5.85
CA ALA A 13 -15.28 -3.64 6.15
C ALA A 13 -14.40 -2.52 5.54
N PHE A 14 -13.51 -1.95 6.36
CA PHE A 14 -12.59 -0.89 5.93
C PHE A 14 -11.26 -1.48 5.44
N TYR A 15 -10.94 -1.27 4.17
CA TYR A 15 -9.66 -1.65 3.57
C TYR A 15 -8.76 -0.42 3.48
N GLY A 16 -7.71 -0.39 4.30
CA GLY A 16 -6.78 0.72 4.28
C GLY A 16 -5.37 0.33 4.66
N VAL A 17 -4.44 1.20 4.30
CA VAL A 17 -3.02 1.12 4.61
C VAL A 17 -2.69 2.19 5.64
N THR A 18 -1.88 1.85 6.64
CA THR A 18 -1.32 2.84 7.56
C THR A 18 0.20 2.77 7.47
N SER A 19 0.82 3.92 7.27
CA SER A 19 2.26 4.07 7.16
C SER A 19 2.75 5.14 8.11
N GLN A 20 3.90 4.91 8.73
CA GLN A 20 4.57 5.87 9.60
C GLN A 20 6.04 5.97 9.20
N TYR A 21 6.53 7.20 9.11
CA TYR A 21 7.92 7.52 8.83
C TYR A 21 8.46 8.45 9.91
N GLU A 22 9.78 8.40 10.12
CA GLU A 22 10.48 9.31 11.02
C GLU A 22 11.73 9.89 10.33
N SER A 23 12.06 11.13 10.69
CA SER A 23 13.26 11.83 10.22
C SER A 23 13.80 12.77 11.30
N SER A 24 15.09 13.07 11.25
CA SER A 24 15.73 14.12 12.05
C SER A 24 15.50 15.53 11.48
N GLU A 25 15.06 15.63 10.22
CA GLU A 25 14.87 16.89 9.52
C GLU A 25 13.39 17.16 9.19
N ASN A 26 13.00 18.43 9.25
CA ASN A 26 11.67 18.87 8.83
C ASN A 26 11.62 18.95 7.31
N MET A 27 10.97 17.98 6.69
CA MET A 27 10.78 17.91 5.25
C MET A 27 9.30 17.69 4.93
N THR A 28 8.93 17.78 3.65
CA THR A 28 7.61 17.34 3.18
C THR A 28 7.79 15.96 2.58
N VAL A 29 7.04 14.97 3.06
CA VAL A 29 7.09 13.62 2.52
C VAL A 29 5.96 13.46 1.52
N THR A 30 6.29 13.00 0.32
CA THR A 30 5.29 12.47 -0.62
C THR A 30 5.42 10.96 -0.62
N CYS A 31 4.33 10.24 -0.77
CA CYS A 31 4.28 8.80 -0.88
C CYS A 31 3.44 8.45 -2.10
N SER A 32 4.04 7.79 -3.09
CA SER A 32 3.35 7.31 -4.29
C SER A 32 3.21 5.79 -4.24
N THR A 33 2.01 5.28 -3.96
CA THR A 33 1.69 3.86 -3.99
C THR A 33 1.21 3.47 -5.38
N LYS A 34 1.93 2.56 -6.04
CA LYS A 34 1.61 2.09 -7.40
C LYS A 34 1.08 0.66 -7.36
N VAL A 35 0.11 0.38 -8.22
CA VAL A 35 -0.42 -0.97 -8.43
C VAL A 35 -0.10 -1.37 -9.86
N CYS A 36 0.61 -2.48 -10.00
CA CYS A 36 1.00 -3.01 -11.30
C CYS A 36 0.31 -4.36 -11.55
N SER A 37 -0.17 -4.57 -12.77
CA SER A 37 -0.72 -5.84 -13.22
C SER A 37 -0.06 -6.19 -14.55
N PHE A 38 0.45 -7.42 -14.68
CA PHE A 38 1.19 -7.86 -15.86
C PHE A 38 2.35 -6.91 -16.23
N GLY A 39 3.07 -6.41 -15.22
CA GLY A 39 4.19 -5.48 -15.39
C GLY A 39 3.81 -4.06 -15.82
N LYS A 40 2.52 -3.73 -15.93
CA LYS A 40 2.04 -2.38 -16.28
C LYS A 40 1.43 -1.68 -15.07
N GLN A 41 1.76 -0.40 -14.88
CA GLN A 41 1.10 0.44 -13.88
C GLN A 41 -0.38 0.62 -14.27
N VAL A 42 -1.28 0.24 -13.36
CA VAL A 42 -2.74 0.36 -13.54
C VAL A 42 -3.29 1.52 -12.72
N VAL A 43 -2.80 1.68 -11.49
CA VAL A 43 -3.23 2.73 -10.56
C VAL A 43 -2.01 3.31 -9.84
N GLU A 44 -2.06 4.60 -9.54
CA GLU A 44 -1.11 5.29 -8.67
C GLU A 44 -1.90 6.18 -7.69
N LYS A 45 -1.53 6.12 -6.41
CA LYS A 45 -2.06 6.99 -5.37
C LYS A 45 -0.91 7.77 -4.77
N VAL A 46 -0.96 9.09 -4.90
CA VAL A 46 0.03 10.01 -4.33
C VAL A 46 -0.56 10.70 -3.11
N GLU A 47 0.13 10.61 -1.98
CA GLU A 47 -0.25 11.22 -0.71
C GLU A 47 0.91 12.09 -0.22
N THR A 48 0.64 13.32 0.19
CA THR A 48 1.65 14.24 0.72
C THR A 48 1.37 14.48 2.19
N GLU A 49 2.37 14.25 3.03
CA GLU A 49 2.33 14.43 4.47
C GLU A 49 3.37 15.41 4.96
N TYR A 50 2.97 16.15 6.00
CA TYR A 50 3.81 17.14 6.65
C TYR A 50 4.33 16.61 7.98
N ALA A 51 5.52 17.06 8.34
CA ALA A 51 6.18 16.66 9.56
C ALA A 51 5.40 17.07 10.81
N ARG A 52 5.35 16.19 11.80
CA ARG A 52 4.96 16.52 13.17
C ARG A 52 6.15 16.31 14.09
N PHE A 53 6.53 17.32 14.86
CA PHE A 53 7.64 17.18 15.79
C PHE A 53 7.17 16.47 17.07
N GLU A 54 7.68 15.26 17.32
CA GLU A 54 7.34 14.41 18.46
C GLU A 54 8.62 13.75 18.99
N ASN A 55 8.83 13.76 20.31
CA ASN A 55 9.97 13.09 20.97
C ASN A 55 11.36 13.44 20.37
N GLY A 56 11.55 14.68 19.93
CA GLY A 56 12.82 15.13 19.34
C GLY A 56 13.02 14.72 17.88
N ARG A 57 12.00 14.18 17.21
CA ARG A 57 12.05 13.75 15.81
C ARG A 57 10.84 14.26 15.02
N PHE A 58 10.98 14.33 13.71
CA PHE A 58 9.89 14.63 12.79
C PHE A 58 9.22 13.33 12.36
N VAL A 59 7.93 13.21 12.62
CA VAL A 59 7.12 12.02 12.36
C VAL A 59 6.09 12.35 11.27
N TYR A 60 5.92 11.44 10.33
CA TYR A 60 4.95 11.51 9.23
C TYR A 60 4.01 10.31 9.35
N ARG A 61 2.70 10.54 9.33
CA ARG A 61 1.71 9.47 9.52
C ARG A 61 0.63 9.54 8.45
N ILE A 62 0.62 8.53 7.58
CA ILE A 62 -0.51 8.26 6.69
C ILE A 62 -1.40 7.27 7.41
N ASN A 63 -2.47 7.75 8.05
CA ASN A 63 -3.36 6.92 8.86
C ASN A 63 -4.59 6.50 8.09
N ARG A 64 -4.91 5.20 8.11
CA ARG A 64 -6.13 4.64 7.50
C ARG A 64 -6.34 5.18 6.08
N SER A 65 -5.28 5.19 5.27
CA SER A 65 -5.35 5.57 3.86
C SER A 65 -6.19 4.53 3.12
N PRO A 66 -7.36 4.90 2.56
CA PRO A 66 -8.24 3.93 1.92
C PRO A 66 -7.57 3.34 0.68
N MET A 67 -7.69 2.02 0.52
CA MET A 67 -7.30 1.34 -0.72
C MET A 67 -8.23 1.78 -1.84
N CYS A 68 -7.72 1.80 -3.08
CA CYS A 68 -8.56 2.08 -4.23
C CYS A 68 -9.52 0.91 -4.49
N GLU A 69 -10.66 1.20 -5.13
CA GLU A 69 -11.72 0.22 -5.42
C GLU A 69 -11.18 -1.00 -6.18
N TYR A 70 -10.23 -0.78 -7.09
CA TYR A 70 -9.55 -1.86 -7.82
C TYR A 70 -8.90 -2.89 -6.88
N MET A 71 -8.18 -2.42 -5.86
CA MET A 71 -7.51 -3.27 -4.87
C MET A 71 -8.51 -4.02 -3.98
N ILE A 72 -9.58 -3.34 -3.58
CA ILE A 72 -10.65 -3.93 -2.77
C ILE A 72 -11.32 -5.06 -3.56
N ASN A 73 -11.74 -4.78 -4.80
CA ASN A 73 -12.33 -5.76 -5.70
C ASN A 73 -11.38 -6.92 -6.01
N PHE A 74 -10.07 -6.65 -6.14
CA PHE A 74 -9.06 -7.69 -6.30
C PHE A 74 -9.01 -8.63 -5.10
N ILE A 75 -8.96 -8.10 -3.86
CA ILE A 75 -8.97 -8.91 -2.64
C ILE A 75 -10.25 -9.76 -2.56
N HIS A 76 -11.41 -9.18 -2.86
CA HIS A 76 -12.67 -9.94 -2.88
C HIS A 76 -12.61 -11.10 -3.88
N LYS A 77 -12.22 -10.83 -5.13
CA LYS A 77 -12.11 -11.88 -6.16
C LYS A 77 -11.10 -12.96 -5.79
N LEU A 78 -9.95 -12.57 -5.22
CA LEU A 78 -8.91 -13.50 -4.80
C LEU A 78 -9.40 -14.42 -3.67
N LYS A 79 -10.13 -13.87 -2.68
CA LYS A 79 -10.72 -14.65 -1.56
C LYS A 79 -11.79 -15.64 -2.00
N HIS A 80 -12.50 -15.36 -3.09
CA HIS A 80 -13.57 -16.22 -3.63
C HIS A 80 -13.06 -17.36 -4.51
N LEU A 81 -11.74 -17.44 -4.76
CA LEU A 81 -11.18 -18.56 -5.51
C LEU A 81 -11.34 -19.86 -4.72
N PRO A 82 -11.80 -20.95 -5.35
CA PRO A 82 -12.10 -22.20 -4.67
C PRO A 82 -10.86 -22.90 -4.13
N GLU A 83 -9.69 -22.61 -4.72
CA GLU A 83 -8.45 -23.33 -4.44
C GLU A 83 -7.25 -22.39 -4.27
N LYS A 84 -6.38 -22.72 -3.31
CA LYS A 84 -5.19 -21.92 -2.98
C LYS A 84 -4.20 -21.78 -4.14
N TYR A 85 -4.08 -22.79 -5.01
CA TYR A 85 -3.18 -22.70 -6.15
C TYR A 85 -3.65 -21.65 -7.18
N MET A 86 -4.96 -21.47 -7.35
CA MET A 86 -5.51 -20.45 -8.25
C MET A 86 -5.17 -19.05 -7.72
N MET A 87 -5.25 -18.86 -6.39
CA MET A 87 -4.82 -17.62 -5.76
C MET A 87 -3.35 -17.33 -6.03
N ASN A 88 -2.48 -18.33 -5.86
CA ASN A 88 -1.05 -18.20 -6.12
C ASN A 88 -0.77 -17.85 -7.59
N SER A 89 -1.46 -18.48 -8.54
CA SER A 89 -1.30 -18.18 -9.98
C SER A 89 -1.71 -16.76 -10.34
N VAL A 90 -2.76 -16.23 -9.71
CA VAL A 90 -3.15 -14.82 -9.86
C VAL A 90 -2.10 -13.88 -9.25
N LEU A 91 -1.56 -14.24 -8.07
CA LEU A 91 -0.55 -13.45 -7.37
C LEU A 91 0.81 -13.43 -8.09
N GLU A 92 1.17 -14.49 -8.82
CA GLU A 92 2.41 -14.54 -9.62
C GLU A 92 2.49 -13.41 -10.67
N ASN A 93 1.34 -13.00 -11.19
CA ASN A 93 1.23 -11.94 -12.20
C ASN A 93 0.77 -10.60 -11.62
N PHE A 94 0.52 -10.56 -10.31
CA PHE A 94 0.05 -9.40 -9.59
C PHE A 94 1.10 -8.90 -8.62
N THR A 95 1.92 -7.97 -9.10
CA THR A 95 2.88 -7.28 -8.24
C THR A 95 2.27 -5.97 -7.76
N ILE A 96 1.88 -5.91 -6.49
CA ILE A 96 1.70 -4.63 -5.83
C ILE A 96 3.10 -4.07 -5.62
N LEU A 97 3.61 -3.34 -6.61
CA LEU A 97 4.82 -2.55 -6.44
C LEU A 97 4.47 -1.35 -5.57
N LEU A 98 4.45 -1.57 -4.25
CA LEU A 98 4.57 -0.51 -3.25
C LEU A 98 5.93 0.17 -3.43
N PHE A 99 6.07 0.96 -4.50
CA PHE A 99 6.99 2.08 -4.45
C PHE A 99 6.50 2.98 -3.33
N GLN A 100 7.40 3.42 -2.47
CA GLN A 100 7.16 4.53 -1.58
C GLN A 100 8.29 5.50 -1.89
N ILE A 101 8.04 6.41 -2.84
CA ILE A 101 9.01 7.43 -3.18
C ILE A 101 8.91 8.51 -2.12
N VAL A 102 9.76 8.46 -1.09
CA VAL A 102 10.05 9.64 -0.26
C VAL A 102 10.87 10.57 -1.13
N ASN A 103 10.28 11.68 -1.59
CA ASN A 103 11.06 12.73 -2.27
C ASN A 103 12.05 13.36 -1.27
N MET A 104 13.25 12.79 -1.19
CA MET A 104 14.49 13.56 -1.36
C MET A 104 14.67 13.71 -2.88
N GLU A 105 15.26 14.81 -3.37
CA GLU A 105 15.55 15.03 -4.80
C GLU A 105 16.41 13.92 -5.48
N HIS A 106 16.75 12.85 -4.78
CA HIS A 106 17.44 11.68 -5.30
C HIS A 106 16.62 10.41 -5.06
N SER A 107 16.13 9.84 -6.16
CA SER A 107 15.49 8.53 -6.25
C SER A 107 16.23 7.47 -5.43
N ILE A 108 15.65 7.01 -4.33
CA ILE A 108 16.02 5.74 -3.72
C ILE A 108 14.96 4.71 -4.11
N ILE A 109 15.34 3.82 -5.02
CA ILE A 109 14.62 2.59 -5.32
C ILE A 109 14.89 1.66 -4.14
N PHE A 110 13.92 1.50 -3.23
CA PHE A 110 13.96 0.39 -2.30
C PHE A 110 13.50 -0.88 -3.02
N THR A 111 14.43 -1.79 -3.21
CA THR A 111 14.18 -3.21 -3.46
C THR A 111 13.44 -3.79 -2.26
N GLY A 112 12.16 -4.15 -2.43
CA GLY A 112 11.44 -5.01 -1.51
C GLY A 112 11.69 -6.48 -1.87
N LEU A 113 11.84 -7.30 -0.82
CA LEU A 113 12.01 -8.76 -0.79
C LEU A 113 11.10 -9.55 -1.74
#